data_AF-A0A075I566-F1
#
_entry.id   AF-A0A075I566-F1
#
_cell.length_a   1.000
_cell.length_b   1.000
_cell.length_c   1.000
_cell.angle_alpha   90.00
_cell.angle_beta   90.00
_cell.angle_gamma   90.00
#
_symmetry.space_group_name_H-M   'P 1'
#
loop_
_entity.id
_entity.type
_entity.pdbx_description
1 polymer ?
#
loop_
_entity_poly.entity_id
_entity_poly.type
_entity_poly.pdbx_seq_one_letter_code
_entity_poly.pdbx_strand_id
1 'polypeptide(L)'
;MAASDIGASLQHPRRSLGNRHRSQASKFLKLAESEASNLSWAEQSARQAVLHDFTHPDNWRILLEIKVKAQDANGIRAVLDELFLILGRDPELLAQLDGVDLTGSAKTLLEGALAVDPLDPDAWWERVSAAGGVVSFIERVRKLDFTDQRANILFSRRMERLLEDGYEDEYLELTGKLLAQRPSNHETWARMGRLHERRAEYDHAWFCYDQAQTHSPTLRSRDEFRDRMEARIDGGDVTPWKAPDIKDRVEFLARMQNLATPASASVTSNQQSREEPDTIESELSRAMRLADEGRHSEAFFIARRLAAEGDTEAQTFAESIREAMSND
;
A
#
# COMPACT_ATOMS: atom_id res chain seq x y z
N MET A 1 20.34 15.98 14.04
CA MET A 1 18.89 15.92 14.39
C MET A 1 18.14 15.88 13.06
N ALA A 2 17.87 14.68 12.57
CA ALA A 2 17.12 14.50 11.32
C ALA A 2 15.69 14.98 11.55
N ALA A 3 15.20 15.87 10.69
CA ALA A 3 13.81 16.28 10.70
C ALA A 3 12.95 15.01 10.61
N SER A 4 12.15 14.73 11.63
CA SER A 4 11.24 13.59 11.59
C SER A 4 10.22 13.88 10.49
N ASP A 5 10.23 13.04 9.49
CA ASP A 5 9.45 13.15 8.28
C ASP A 5 7.94 13.20 8.59
N ILE A 6 7.36 14.39 8.42
CA ILE A 6 5.95 14.63 8.75
C ILE A 6 5.05 13.91 7.75
N GLY A 7 5.49 13.73 6.48
CA GLY A 7 4.77 13.04 5.41
C GLY A 7 4.64 11.54 5.67
N ALA A 8 5.77 10.85 5.80
CA ALA A 8 5.81 9.41 6.12
C ALA A 8 5.06 9.06 7.42
N SER A 9 5.09 9.95 8.41
CA SER A 9 4.39 9.73 9.67
C SER A 9 2.88 10.04 9.60
N LEU A 10 2.39 10.83 8.63
CA LEU A 10 0.96 11.15 8.48
C LEU A 10 0.16 9.97 7.94
N GLN A 11 0.82 9.03 7.27
CA GLN A 11 0.13 8.01 6.51
C GLN A 11 0.08 6.64 7.22
N HIS A 12 0.81 6.45 8.33
CA HIS A 12 0.53 5.37 9.27
C HIS A 12 -0.57 5.78 10.26
N PRO A 13 -1.58 4.93 10.54
CA PRO A 13 -2.65 5.27 11.47
C PRO A 13 -2.15 5.70 12.86
N ARG A 14 -2.32 6.98 13.18
CA ARG A 14 -2.01 7.63 14.47
C ARG A 14 -3.23 7.59 15.38
N ARG A 15 -3.46 6.43 15.99
CA ARG A 15 -4.65 6.15 16.83
C ARG A 15 -4.97 7.23 17.86
N SER A 16 -3.97 7.73 18.60
CA SER A 16 -4.19 8.76 19.63
C SER A 16 -4.69 10.09 19.06
N LEU A 17 -4.15 10.50 17.91
CA LEU A 17 -4.53 11.74 17.24
C LEU A 17 -5.91 11.60 16.58
N GLY A 18 -6.17 10.45 15.93
CA GLY A 18 -7.49 10.10 15.42
C GLY A 18 -8.57 10.14 16.52
N ASN A 19 -8.30 9.53 17.68
CA ASN A 19 -9.20 9.54 18.84
C ASN A 19 -9.45 10.96 19.38
N ARG A 20 -8.42 11.80 19.44
CA ARG A 20 -8.55 13.20 19.88
C ARG A 20 -9.47 13.99 18.93
N HIS A 21 -9.23 13.89 17.63
CA HIS A 21 -10.04 14.58 16.63
C HIS A 21 -11.48 14.05 16.56
N ARG A 22 -11.68 12.73 16.72
CA ARG A 22 -13.02 12.13 16.86
C ARG A 22 -13.76 12.70 18.05
N SER A 23 -13.09 12.80 19.20
CA SER A 23 -13.70 13.36 20.42
C SER A 23 -14.08 14.84 20.26
N GLN A 24 -13.24 15.61 19.56
CA GLN A 24 -13.56 17.01 19.20
C GLN A 24 -14.76 17.09 18.25
N ALA A 25 -14.81 16.23 17.23
CA ALA A 25 -15.92 16.15 16.29
C ALA A 25 -17.24 15.83 17.00
N SER A 26 -17.27 14.81 17.87
CA SER A 26 -18.44 14.49 18.67
C SER A 26 -18.88 15.64 19.58
N LYS A 27 -17.94 16.42 20.13
CA LYS A 27 -18.26 17.60 20.95
C LYS A 27 -18.93 18.70 20.13
N PHE A 28 -18.35 19.07 18.98
CA PHE A 28 -18.91 20.10 18.13
C PHE A 28 -20.25 19.68 17.50
N LEU A 29 -20.42 18.40 17.16
CA LEU A 29 -21.67 17.86 16.64
C LEU A 29 -22.83 18.03 17.63
N LYS A 30 -22.56 17.83 18.94
CA LYS A 30 -23.53 18.09 20.02
C LYS A 30 -23.83 19.58 20.15
N LEU A 31 -22.80 20.44 20.12
CA LEU A 31 -22.98 21.90 20.18
C LEU A 31 -23.76 22.46 18.97
N ALA A 32 -23.71 21.77 17.83
CA ALA A 32 -24.47 22.12 16.64
C ALA A 32 -25.99 21.98 16.81
N GLU A 33 -26.47 21.32 17.87
CA GLU A 33 -27.91 21.32 18.22
C GLU A 33 -28.37 22.68 18.72
N SER A 34 -27.50 23.41 19.43
CA SER A 34 -27.77 24.77 19.91
C SER A 34 -27.37 25.85 18.92
N GLU A 35 -26.26 25.65 18.20
CA GLU A 35 -25.70 26.67 17.31
C GLU A 35 -25.12 26.00 16.06
N ALA A 36 -25.86 26.09 14.95
CA ALA A 36 -25.58 25.39 13.70
C ALA A 36 -24.19 25.70 13.10
N SER A 37 -23.57 26.83 13.44
CA SER A 37 -22.20 27.19 13.05
C SER A 37 -21.16 26.16 13.50
N ASN A 38 -21.44 25.40 14.58
CA ASN A 38 -20.55 24.36 15.10
C ASN A 38 -20.47 23.12 14.21
N LEU A 39 -21.38 22.96 13.25
CA LEU A 39 -21.39 21.79 12.36
C LEU A 39 -20.15 21.74 11.46
N SER A 40 -19.65 22.89 10.99
CA SER A 40 -18.43 22.97 10.17
C SER A 40 -17.18 22.57 10.97
N TRP A 41 -17.10 22.97 12.24
CA TRP A 41 -16.02 22.55 13.16
C TRP A 41 -16.07 21.06 13.47
N ALA A 42 -17.28 20.50 13.59
CA ALA A 42 -17.47 19.07 13.73
C ALA A 42 -16.94 18.33 12.51
N GLU A 43 -17.31 18.78 11.30
CA GLU A 43 -16.84 18.19 10.05
C GLU A 43 -15.32 18.24 9.91
N GLN A 44 -14.72 19.42 10.12
CA GLN A 44 -13.27 19.58 10.03
C GLN A 44 -12.56 18.62 10.98
N SER A 45 -13.05 18.51 12.22
CA SER A 45 -12.50 17.59 13.21
C SER A 45 -12.69 16.12 12.79
N ALA A 46 -13.84 15.74 12.24
CA ALA A 46 -14.10 14.38 11.80
C ALA A 46 -13.23 13.98 10.61
N ARG A 47 -13.00 14.89 9.65
CA ARG A 47 -12.06 14.67 8.54
C ARG A 47 -10.64 14.45 9.05
N GLN A 48 -10.19 15.22 10.04
CA GLN A 48 -8.88 15.00 10.67
C GLN A 48 -8.81 13.66 11.42
N ALA A 49 -9.92 13.20 12.02
CA ALA A 49 -9.98 11.90 12.65
C ALA A 49 -9.74 10.76 11.66
N VAL A 50 -10.43 10.78 10.50
CA VAL A 50 -10.23 9.82 9.42
C VAL A 50 -8.83 9.92 8.81
N LEU A 51 -8.35 11.14 8.53
CA LEU A 51 -7.00 11.37 8.01
C LEU A 51 -5.92 10.72 8.88
N HIS A 52 -6.02 10.92 10.20
CA HIS A 52 -5.02 10.38 11.12
C HIS A 52 -5.23 8.92 11.45
N ASP A 53 -6.44 8.39 11.39
CA ASP A 53 -6.71 6.97 11.64
C ASP A 53 -7.93 6.48 10.85
N PHE A 54 -7.72 6.20 9.58
CA PHE A 54 -8.74 5.62 8.71
C PHE A 54 -9.05 4.15 9.07
N THR A 55 -8.30 3.54 10.00
CA THR A 55 -8.51 2.14 10.41
C THR A 55 -9.51 1.98 11.55
N HIS A 56 -9.94 3.09 12.17
CA HIS A 56 -10.94 3.05 13.24
C HIS A 56 -12.35 3.32 12.68
N PRO A 57 -13.31 2.39 12.81
CA PRO A 57 -14.64 2.53 12.20
C PRO A 57 -15.41 3.74 12.72
N ASP A 58 -15.28 4.07 14.00
CA ASP A 58 -15.97 5.24 14.57
C ASP A 58 -15.54 6.59 13.97
N ASN A 59 -14.34 6.69 13.37
CA ASN A 59 -13.93 7.91 12.66
C ASN A 59 -14.77 8.11 11.40
N TRP A 60 -15.10 7.03 10.70
CA TRP A 60 -16.01 7.04 9.55
C TRP A 60 -17.45 7.30 9.97
N ARG A 61 -17.91 6.66 11.05
CA ARG A 61 -19.28 6.85 11.57
C ARG A 61 -19.55 8.30 11.92
N ILE A 62 -18.66 8.96 12.66
CA ILE A 62 -18.87 10.36 13.06
C ILE A 62 -18.87 11.28 11.84
N LEU A 63 -17.97 11.04 10.87
CA LEU A 63 -17.91 11.85 9.66
C LEU A 63 -19.20 11.71 8.84
N LEU A 64 -19.67 10.48 8.64
CA LEU A 64 -20.91 10.23 7.91
C LEU A 64 -22.14 10.82 8.61
N GLU A 65 -22.22 10.71 9.94
CA GLU A 65 -23.29 11.30 10.74
C GLU A 65 -23.36 12.82 10.55
N ILE A 66 -22.20 13.49 10.56
CA ILE A 66 -22.10 14.94 10.31
C ILE A 66 -22.58 15.27 8.89
N LYS A 67 -22.18 14.50 7.88
CA LYS A 67 -22.61 14.70 6.49
C LYS A 67 -24.11 14.52 6.30
N VAL A 68 -24.70 13.52 6.95
CA VAL A 68 -26.16 13.31 6.98
C VAL A 68 -26.88 14.48 7.66
N LYS A 69 -26.38 14.95 8.81
CA LYS A 69 -26.97 16.12 9.51
C LYS A 69 -26.87 17.40 8.69
N ALA A 70 -25.80 17.55 7.90
CA ALA A 70 -25.61 18.67 6.98
C ALA A 70 -26.45 18.56 5.69
N GLN A 71 -27.14 17.42 5.46
CA GLN A 71 -27.82 17.10 4.19
C GLN A 71 -26.88 17.21 2.99
N ASP A 72 -25.60 16.89 3.19
CA ASP A 72 -24.55 16.96 2.17
C ASP A 72 -24.48 15.63 1.40
N ALA A 73 -25.37 15.46 0.42
CA ALA A 73 -25.44 14.23 -0.39
C ALA A 73 -24.12 13.91 -1.09
N ASN A 74 -23.40 14.93 -1.58
CA ASN A 74 -22.10 14.76 -2.22
C ASN A 74 -21.04 14.31 -1.21
N GLY A 75 -21.03 14.89 -0.02
CA GLY A 75 -20.13 14.48 1.06
C GLY A 75 -20.43 13.08 1.59
N ILE A 76 -21.71 12.68 1.69
CA ILE A 76 -22.10 11.31 2.03
C ILE A 76 -21.51 10.34 1.00
N ARG A 77 -21.69 10.64 -0.29
CA ARG A 77 -21.15 9.82 -1.37
C ARG A 77 -19.64 9.71 -1.30
N ALA A 78 -18.95 10.85 -1.13
CA ALA A 78 -17.50 10.89 -1.03
C ALA A 78 -16.96 10.04 0.14
N VAL A 79 -17.61 10.09 1.30
CA VAL A 79 -17.22 9.28 2.48
C VAL A 79 -17.37 7.77 2.21
N LEU A 80 -18.46 7.36 1.58
CA LEU A 80 -18.71 5.96 1.25
C LEU A 80 -17.73 5.47 0.17
N ASP A 81 -17.52 6.25 -0.89
CA ASP A 81 -16.58 5.92 -1.96
C ASP A 81 -15.16 5.77 -1.44
N GLU A 82 -14.73 6.71 -0.58
CA GLU A 82 -13.41 6.67 0.04
C GLU A 82 -13.22 5.41 0.89
N LEU A 83 -14.20 5.06 1.74
CA LEU A 83 -14.13 3.82 2.51
C LEU A 83 -14.11 2.58 1.61
N PHE A 84 -14.96 2.53 0.59
CA PHE A 84 -15.05 1.40 -0.32
C PHE A 84 -13.79 1.21 -1.16
N LEU A 85 -13.18 2.31 -1.61
CA LEU A 85 -11.87 2.30 -2.24
C LEU A 85 -10.80 1.70 -1.32
N ILE A 86 -10.73 2.16 -0.07
CA ILE A 86 -9.77 1.64 0.93
C ILE A 86 -10.00 0.16 1.22
N LEU A 87 -11.26 -0.26 1.26
CA LEU A 87 -11.63 -1.66 1.41
C LEU A 87 -11.34 -2.49 0.15
N GLY A 88 -10.89 -1.89 -0.96
CA GLY A 88 -10.61 -2.56 -2.22
C GLY A 88 -11.88 -3.01 -2.94
N ARG A 89 -12.93 -2.19 -2.93
CA ARG A 89 -14.14 -2.45 -3.73
C ARG A 89 -13.91 -1.98 -5.17
N ASP A 90 -14.54 -2.69 -6.09
CA ASP A 90 -14.43 -2.41 -7.52
C ASP A 90 -14.98 -1.01 -7.84
N PRO A 91 -14.15 -0.07 -8.35
CA PRO A 91 -14.59 1.27 -8.70
C PRO A 91 -15.73 1.28 -9.73
N GLU A 92 -15.81 0.30 -10.63
CA GLU A 92 -16.91 0.21 -11.60
C GLU A 92 -18.25 -0.11 -10.92
N LEU A 93 -18.22 -0.92 -9.86
CA LEU A 93 -19.42 -1.18 -9.04
C LEU A 93 -19.80 0.08 -8.24
N LEU A 94 -18.82 0.89 -7.82
CA LEU A 94 -19.09 2.14 -7.12
C LEU A 94 -19.73 3.18 -8.05
N ALA A 95 -19.28 3.27 -9.30
CA ALA A 95 -19.85 4.16 -10.31
C ALA A 95 -21.35 3.90 -10.58
N GLN A 96 -21.85 2.67 -10.31
CA GLN A 96 -23.28 2.37 -10.41
C GLN A 96 -24.15 3.14 -9.41
N LEU A 97 -23.55 3.70 -8.36
CA LEU A 97 -24.25 4.52 -7.38
C LEU A 97 -24.38 5.99 -7.83
N ASP A 98 -23.89 6.35 -9.02
CA ASP A 98 -23.85 7.74 -9.48
C ASP A 98 -25.26 8.30 -9.70
N GLY A 99 -25.52 9.48 -9.14
CA GLY A 99 -26.85 10.11 -9.17
C GLY A 99 -27.87 9.47 -8.23
N VAL A 100 -27.50 8.46 -7.44
CA VAL A 100 -28.39 7.86 -6.41
C VAL A 100 -28.33 8.69 -5.13
N ASP A 101 -29.49 9.08 -4.60
CA ASP A 101 -29.57 9.70 -3.27
C ASP A 101 -29.36 8.63 -2.19
N LEU A 102 -28.19 8.68 -1.56
CA LEU A 102 -27.80 7.76 -0.50
C LEU A 102 -28.19 8.26 0.89
N THR A 103 -28.79 9.45 1.05
CA THR A 103 -28.98 10.09 2.36
C THR A 103 -29.74 9.19 3.34
N GLY A 104 -30.80 8.51 2.88
CA GLY A 104 -31.60 7.59 3.70
C GLY A 104 -30.92 6.24 3.98
N SER A 105 -30.01 5.79 3.13
CA SER A 105 -29.34 4.48 3.22
C SER A 105 -27.89 4.56 3.70
N ALA A 106 -27.32 5.75 3.83
CA ALA A 106 -25.90 5.99 4.07
C ALA A 106 -25.37 5.21 5.27
N LYS A 107 -26.05 5.34 6.41
CA LYS A 107 -25.69 4.64 7.64
C LYS A 107 -25.76 3.12 7.48
N THR A 108 -26.80 2.63 6.82
CA THR A 108 -26.97 1.18 6.57
C THR A 108 -25.87 0.64 5.66
N LEU A 109 -25.49 1.39 4.62
CA LEU A 109 -24.40 1.03 3.71
C LEU A 109 -23.05 0.99 4.44
N LEU A 110 -22.76 2.01 5.25
CA LEU A 110 -21.55 2.07 6.06
C LEU A 110 -21.46 0.89 7.02
N GLU A 111 -22.49 0.66 7.83
CA GLU A 111 -22.48 -0.43 8.81
C GLU A 111 -22.47 -1.80 8.13
N GLY A 112 -23.17 -1.96 7.01
CA GLY A 112 -23.14 -3.19 6.21
C GLY A 112 -21.73 -3.50 5.69
N ALA A 113 -21.03 -2.50 5.16
CA ALA A 113 -19.67 -2.66 4.68
C ALA A 113 -18.68 -2.99 5.81
N LEU A 114 -18.75 -2.28 6.93
CA LEU A 114 -17.90 -2.53 8.10
C LEU A 114 -18.19 -3.88 8.76
N ALA A 115 -19.44 -4.35 8.71
CA ALA A 115 -19.82 -5.66 9.20
C ALA A 115 -19.30 -6.78 8.30
N VAL A 116 -19.32 -6.59 6.97
CA VAL A 116 -18.83 -7.58 6.01
C VAL A 116 -17.30 -7.62 5.98
N ASP A 117 -16.66 -6.46 6.06
CA ASP A 117 -15.23 -6.28 5.84
C ASP A 117 -14.64 -5.30 6.89
N PRO A 118 -14.44 -5.75 8.14
CA PRO A 118 -13.97 -4.90 9.23
C PRO A 118 -12.61 -4.25 8.92
N LEU A 119 -12.45 -2.99 9.34
CA LEU A 119 -11.17 -2.27 9.20
C LEU A 119 -10.09 -2.78 10.18
N ASP A 120 -10.51 -3.34 11.31
CA ASP A 120 -9.59 -3.97 12.25
C ASP A 120 -9.16 -5.35 11.71
N PRO A 121 -7.86 -5.64 11.62
CA PRO A 121 -7.36 -6.88 11.03
C PRO A 121 -7.73 -8.12 11.84
N ASP A 122 -7.89 -8.01 13.16
CA ASP A 122 -8.22 -9.16 14.01
C ASP A 122 -9.69 -9.50 13.85
N ALA A 123 -10.57 -8.51 13.95
CA ALA A 123 -12.00 -8.69 13.69
C ALA A 123 -12.28 -9.17 12.25
N TRP A 124 -11.49 -8.67 11.28
CA TRP A 124 -11.54 -9.15 9.91
C TRP A 124 -11.14 -10.62 9.81
N TRP A 125 -10.04 -11.02 10.44
CA TRP A 125 -9.54 -12.39 10.38
C TRP A 125 -10.52 -13.38 11.00
N GLU A 126 -11.03 -13.10 12.20
CA GLU A 126 -12.04 -13.91 12.87
C GLU A 126 -13.24 -14.17 11.97
N ARG A 127 -13.70 -13.13 11.25
CA ARG A 127 -14.84 -13.24 10.34
C ARG A 127 -14.53 -14.05 9.08
N VAL A 128 -13.42 -13.75 8.40
CA VAL A 128 -13.07 -14.37 7.12
C VAL A 128 -12.71 -15.84 7.31
N SER A 129 -11.95 -16.16 8.36
CA SER A 129 -11.59 -17.54 8.69
C SER A 129 -12.82 -18.38 9.05
N ALA A 130 -13.70 -17.88 9.95
CA ALA A 130 -14.91 -18.59 10.37
C ALA A 130 -15.88 -18.84 9.20
N ALA A 131 -15.94 -17.94 8.22
CA ALA A 131 -16.78 -18.08 7.04
C ALA A 131 -16.14 -18.93 5.91
N GLY A 132 -14.91 -19.43 6.07
CA GLY A 132 -14.17 -20.11 5.01
C GLY A 132 -13.80 -19.20 3.83
N GLY A 133 -13.77 -17.88 4.05
CA GLY A 133 -13.60 -16.86 3.01
C GLY A 133 -12.14 -16.59 2.60
N VAL A 134 -11.16 -17.27 3.21
CA VAL A 134 -9.72 -17.00 3.01
C VAL A 134 -9.31 -17.13 1.54
N VAL A 135 -9.74 -18.20 0.86
CA VAL A 135 -9.44 -18.42 -0.57
C VAL A 135 -10.04 -17.32 -1.43
N SER A 136 -11.30 -16.94 -1.19
CA SER A 136 -11.94 -15.84 -1.92
C SER A 136 -11.24 -14.51 -1.68
N PHE A 137 -10.69 -14.29 -0.48
CA PHE A 137 -9.91 -13.10 -0.18
C PHE A 137 -8.60 -13.08 -0.96
N ILE A 138 -7.84 -14.17 -0.97
CA ILE A 138 -6.59 -14.30 -1.75
C ILE A 138 -6.85 -13.99 -3.24
N GLU A 139 -7.87 -14.61 -3.83
CA GLU A 139 -8.27 -14.37 -5.22
C GLU A 139 -8.65 -12.92 -5.51
N ARG A 140 -9.27 -12.26 -4.53
CA ARG A 140 -9.59 -10.83 -4.63
C ARG A 140 -8.32 -9.98 -4.61
N VAL A 141 -7.39 -10.20 -3.67
CA VAL A 141 -6.14 -9.42 -3.55
C VAL A 141 -5.29 -9.52 -4.82
N ARG A 142 -5.27 -10.67 -5.49
CA ARG A 142 -4.60 -10.86 -6.80
C ARG A 142 -5.09 -9.87 -7.87
N LYS A 143 -6.34 -9.43 -7.80
CA LYS A 143 -6.97 -8.54 -8.79
C LYS A 143 -7.00 -7.06 -8.40
N LEU A 144 -6.89 -6.76 -7.09
CA LEU A 144 -6.98 -5.38 -6.59
C LEU A 144 -5.75 -4.53 -6.93
N ASP A 145 -5.95 -3.22 -7.01
CA ASP A 145 -4.88 -2.24 -7.06
C ASP A 145 -4.68 -1.61 -5.66
N PHE A 146 -3.44 -1.58 -5.19
CA PHE A 146 -3.02 -1.02 -3.90
C PHE A 146 -2.07 0.19 -4.08
N THR A 147 -2.20 0.91 -5.20
CA THR A 147 -1.61 2.25 -5.36
C THR A 147 -2.15 3.25 -4.33
N ASP A 148 -3.41 3.12 -3.89
CA ASP A 148 -3.88 3.84 -2.69
C ASP A 148 -3.17 3.27 -1.45
N GLN A 149 -2.38 4.12 -0.83
CA GLN A 149 -1.57 3.77 0.33
C GLN A 149 -2.38 3.25 1.53
N ARG A 150 -3.59 3.76 1.75
CA ARG A 150 -4.42 3.35 2.88
C ARG A 150 -4.95 1.95 2.66
N ALA A 151 -5.35 1.63 1.43
CA ALA A 151 -5.65 0.26 1.02
C ALA A 151 -4.41 -0.64 1.22
N ASN A 152 -3.24 -0.21 0.73
CA ASN A 152 -1.99 -0.95 0.91
C ASN A 152 -1.68 -1.27 2.38
N ILE A 153 -1.80 -0.29 3.28
CA ILE A 153 -1.58 -0.48 4.73
C ILE A 153 -2.62 -1.43 5.33
N LEU A 154 -3.91 -1.25 5.00
CA LEU A 154 -4.98 -2.08 5.51
C LEU A 154 -4.75 -3.54 5.12
N PHE A 155 -4.48 -3.80 3.85
CA PHE A 155 -4.27 -5.15 3.33
C PHE A 155 -2.94 -5.74 3.78
N SER A 156 -1.87 -4.95 3.96
CA SER A 156 -0.61 -5.41 4.56
C SER A 156 -0.86 -6.01 5.95
N ARG A 157 -1.65 -5.35 6.79
CA ARG A 157 -2.00 -5.87 8.14
C ARG A 157 -2.82 -7.16 8.06
N ARG A 158 -3.65 -7.33 7.04
CA ARG A 158 -4.42 -8.56 6.80
C ARG A 158 -3.54 -9.71 6.30
N MET A 159 -2.53 -9.41 5.48
CA MET A 159 -1.51 -10.39 5.08
C MET A 159 -0.79 -10.96 6.30
N GLU A 160 -0.54 -10.16 7.34
CA GLU A 160 0.10 -10.68 8.55
C GLU A 160 -0.71 -11.77 9.26
N ARG A 161 -2.04 -11.74 9.16
CA ARG A 161 -2.92 -12.81 9.68
C ARG A 161 -2.82 -14.08 8.82
N LEU A 162 -2.70 -13.94 7.50
CA LEU A 162 -2.40 -15.08 6.63
C LEU A 162 -1.09 -15.76 7.04
N LEU A 163 -0.04 -14.98 7.30
CA LEU A 163 1.25 -15.51 7.72
C LEU A 163 1.18 -16.21 9.09
N GLU A 164 0.49 -15.60 10.06
CA GLU A 164 0.30 -16.16 11.40
C GLU A 164 -0.45 -17.50 11.40
N ASP A 165 -1.34 -17.71 10.41
CA ASP A 165 -2.11 -18.94 10.23
C ASP A 165 -1.52 -19.91 9.18
N GLY A 166 -0.27 -19.67 8.74
CA GLY A 166 0.51 -20.64 7.94
C GLY A 166 0.35 -20.55 6.42
N TYR A 167 -0.33 -19.52 5.90
CA TYR A 167 -0.42 -19.25 4.45
C TYR A 167 0.85 -18.52 3.96
N GLU A 168 2.02 -19.15 4.15
CA GLU A 168 3.31 -18.52 3.88
C GLU A 168 3.54 -18.23 2.39
N ASP A 169 3.12 -19.14 1.50
CA ASP A 169 3.28 -18.98 0.05
C ASP A 169 2.43 -17.80 -0.46
N GLU A 170 1.16 -17.74 -0.04
CA GLU A 170 0.27 -16.64 -0.40
C GLU A 170 0.71 -15.33 0.24
N TYR A 171 1.24 -15.35 1.46
CA TYR A 171 1.84 -14.17 2.07
C TYR A 171 2.97 -13.61 1.20
N LEU A 172 3.92 -14.45 0.77
CA LEU A 172 5.05 -14.03 -0.05
C LEU A 172 4.60 -13.47 -1.41
N GLU A 173 3.67 -14.15 -2.07
CA GLU A 173 3.11 -13.72 -3.34
C GLU A 173 2.41 -12.35 -3.22
N LEU A 174 1.42 -12.27 -2.32
CA LEU A 174 0.56 -11.09 -2.20
C LEU A 174 1.33 -9.90 -1.62
N THR A 175 2.18 -10.12 -0.62
CA THR A 175 3.02 -9.06 -0.04
C THR A 175 4.03 -8.53 -1.07
N GLY A 176 4.56 -9.39 -1.95
CA GLY A 176 5.37 -8.97 -3.09
C GLY A 176 4.65 -7.96 -3.98
N LYS A 177 3.37 -8.17 -4.27
CA LYS A 177 2.54 -7.21 -5.02
C LYS A 177 2.34 -5.89 -4.26
N LEU A 178 1.99 -5.94 -2.97
CA LEU A 178 1.82 -4.73 -2.17
C LEU A 178 3.10 -3.90 -2.10
N LEU A 179 4.26 -4.55 -1.98
CA LEU A 179 5.58 -3.91 -1.96
C LEU A 179 6.02 -3.41 -3.34
N ALA A 180 5.57 -4.02 -4.43
CA ALA A 180 5.78 -3.48 -5.77
C ALA A 180 5.08 -2.13 -5.95
N GLN A 181 3.89 -1.99 -5.40
CA GLN A 181 3.13 -0.75 -5.49
C GLN A 181 3.56 0.27 -4.42
N ARG A 182 4.21 -0.20 -3.33
CA ARG A 182 4.78 0.62 -2.26
C ARG A 182 6.18 0.12 -1.83
N PRO A 183 7.23 0.40 -2.61
CA PRO A 183 8.57 -0.14 -2.35
C PRO A 183 9.25 0.46 -1.11
N SER A 184 8.79 1.63 -0.62
CA SER A 184 9.35 2.31 0.55
C SER A 184 9.18 1.59 1.89
N ASN A 185 8.33 0.57 1.98
CA ASN A 185 8.10 -0.18 3.22
C ASN A 185 9.25 -1.16 3.52
N HIS A 186 10.34 -0.63 4.06
CA HIS A 186 11.56 -1.38 4.37
C HIS A 186 11.35 -2.46 5.46
N GLU A 187 10.41 -2.28 6.38
CA GLU A 187 10.13 -3.24 7.46
C GLU A 187 9.54 -4.53 6.90
N THR A 188 8.56 -4.41 6.00
CA THR A 188 7.94 -5.57 5.34
C THR A 188 8.91 -6.24 4.37
N TRP A 189 9.75 -5.47 3.65
CA TRP A 189 10.86 -6.06 2.87
C TRP A 189 11.79 -6.90 3.73
N ALA A 190 12.26 -6.36 4.87
CA ALA A 190 13.13 -7.10 5.78
C ALA A 190 12.43 -8.34 6.37
N ARG A 191 11.10 -8.29 6.58
CA ARG A 191 10.30 -9.44 7.03
C ARG A 191 10.22 -10.54 5.97
N MET A 192 9.96 -10.19 4.70
CA MET A 192 10.01 -11.16 3.60
C MET A 192 11.40 -11.77 3.46
N GLY A 193 12.45 -10.97 3.60
CA GLY A 193 13.84 -11.45 3.58
C GLY A 193 14.10 -12.52 4.64
N ARG A 194 13.63 -12.29 5.88
CA ARG A 194 13.74 -13.29 6.96
C ARG A 194 12.93 -14.55 6.67
N LEU A 195 11.77 -14.44 6.00
CA LEU A 195 10.95 -15.61 5.65
C LEU A 195 11.62 -16.45 4.56
N HIS A 196 12.08 -15.81 3.48
CA HIS A 196 12.88 -16.49 2.44
C HIS A 196 14.15 -17.13 3.01
N GLU A 197 14.86 -16.45 3.93
CA GLU A 197 16.05 -17.00 4.58
C GLU A 197 15.73 -18.27 5.40
N ARG A 198 14.60 -18.29 6.14
CA ARG A 198 14.14 -19.49 6.86
C ARG A 198 13.80 -20.64 5.91
N ARG A 199 13.28 -20.33 4.73
CA ARG A 199 12.97 -21.29 3.65
C ARG A 199 14.18 -21.73 2.82
N ALA A 200 15.38 -21.23 3.15
CA ALA A 200 16.60 -21.42 2.38
C ALA A 200 16.56 -20.88 0.93
N GLU A 201 15.66 -19.91 0.68
CA GLU A 201 15.54 -19.19 -0.59
C GLU A 201 16.48 -17.96 -0.57
N TYR A 202 17.79 -18.22 -0.48
CA TYR A 202 18.80 -17.21 -0.15
C TYR A 202 18.88 -16.03 -1.13
N ASP A 203 18.65 -16.27 -2.42
CA ASP A 203 18.70 -15.22 -3.43
C ASP A 203 17.52 -14.26 -3.27
N HIS A 204 16.33 -14.80 -2.99
CA HIS A 204 15.15 -14.01 -2.68
C HIS A 204 15.31 -13.23 -1.38
N ALA A 205 15.94 -13.84 -0.37
CA ALA A 205 16.27 -13.15 0.88
C ALA A 205 17.21 -11.97 0.63
N TRP A 206 18.27 -12.17 -0.17
CA TRP A 206 19.20 -11.12 -0.58
C TRP A 206 18.49 -9.96 -1.26
N PHE A 207 17.62 -10.23 -2.24
CA PHE A 207 16.88 -9.18 -2.93
C PHE A 207 15.96 -8.39 -1.99
N CYS A 208 15.26 -9.07 -1.08
CA CYS A 208 14.41 -8.41 -0.09
C CYS A 208 15.22 -7.50 0.84
N TYR A 209 16.38 -7.96 1.32
CA TYR A 209 17.25 -7.14 2.16
C TYR A 209 17.89 -5.98 1.38
N ASP A 210 18.23 -6.17 0.09
CA ASP A 210 18.69 -5.09 -0.79
C ASP A 210 17.62 -4.01 -0.97
N GLN A 211 16.35 -4.40 -1.19
CA GLN A 211 15.24 -3.43 -1.25
C GLN A 211 15.05 -2.71 0.08
N ALA A 212 15.06 -3.43 1.22
CA ALA A 212 14.94 -2.83 2.54
C ALA A 212 16.04 -1.78 2.79
N GLN A 213 17.30 -2.11 2.51
CA GLN A 213 18.44 -1.21 2.71
C GLN A 213 18.46 -0.06 1.70
N THR A 214 17.88 -0.24 0.52
CA THR A 214 17.72 0.86 -0.45
C THR A 214 16.84 1.96 0.15
N HIS A 215 15.67 1.60 0.69
CA HIS A 215 14.74 2.58 1.26
C HIS A 215 15.11 3.02 2.69
N SER A 216 15.92 2.25 3.41
CA SER A 216 16.44 2.63 4.72
C SER A 216 17.94 2.29 4.80
N PRO A 217 18.82 3.20 4.34
CA PRO A 217 20.27 2.96 4.27
C PRO A 217 20.94 2.66 5.61
N THR A 218 20.28 2.97 6.73
CA THR A 218 20.77 2.66 8.08
C THR A 218 20.54 1.21 8.49
N LEU A 219 19.69 0.46 7.76
CA LEU A 219 19.49 -0.97 8.00
C LEU A 219 20.72 -1.77 7.61
N ARG A 220 21.11 -2.70 8.49
CA ARG A 220 22.23 -3.62 8.27
C ARG A 220 21.80 -5.01 7.79
N SER A 221 20.50 -5.23 7.55
CA SER A 221 19.94 -6.57 7.31
C SER A 221 20.59 -7.36 6.18
N ARG A 222 20.97 -6.70 5.06
CA ARG A 222 21.69 -7.34 3.95
C ARG A 222 23.12 -7.68 4.31
N ASP A 223 23.82 -6.76 4.98
CA ASP A 223 25.19 -6.97 5.42
C ASP A 223 25.27 -8.09 6.48
N GLU A 224 24.37 -8.08 7.45
CA GLU A 224 24.26 -9.15 8.46
C GLU A 224 23.89 -10.50 7.83
N PHE A 225 23.05 -10.50 6.79
CA PHE A 225 22.75 -11.72 6.03
C PHE A 225 23.99 -12.25 5.32
N ARG A 226 24.75 -11.38 4.63
CA ARG A 226 26.03 -11.76 4.01
C ARG A 226 26.98 -12.37 5.04
N ASP A 227 27.17 -11.71 6.18
CA ASP A 227 28.04 -12.19 7.25
C ASP A 227 27.60 -13.58 7.75
N ARG A 228 26.28 -13.83 7.89
CA ARG A 228 25.74 -15.16 8.23
C ARG A 228 26.02 -16.20 7.15
N MET A 229 25.87 -15.86 5.88
CA MET A 229 26.11 -16.78 4.76
C MET A 229 27.61 -17.13 4.62
N GLU A 230 28.49 -16.17 4.87
CA GLU A 230 29.95 -16.38 4.90
C GLU A 230 30.37 -17.23 6.12
N ALA A 231 29.78 -17.01 7.30
CA ALA A 231 30.07 -17.78 8.51
C ALA A 231 29.60 -19.24 8.45
N ARG A 232 28.63 -19.59 7.59
CA ARG A 232 28.15 -20.97 7.40
C ARG A 232 29.18 -21.90 6.74
N ILE A 233 30.34 -21.39 6.34
CA ILE A 233 31.42 -22.14 5.70
C ILE A 233 32.20 -23.02 6.71
N ASP A 234 32.02 -22.83 8.02
CA ASP A 234 32.68 -23.64 9.05
C ASP A 234 31.92 -24.94 9.37
N GLY A 235 32.04 -25.95 8.51
CA GLY A 235 31.80 -27.35 8.89
C GLY A 235 31.06 -28.25 7.90
N GLY A 236 31.71 -28.63 6.80
CA GLY A 236 31.27 -29.72 5.90
C GLY A 236 31.11 -29.30 4.43
N ASP A 237 30.94 -30.28 3.53
CA ASP A 237 30.83 -30.16 2.05
C ASP A 237 29.60 -29.36 1.57
N VAL A 238 29.39 -28.15 2.08
CA VAL A 238 28.37 -27.20 1.65
C VAL A 238 29.05 -26.16 0.78
N THR A 239 28.66 -26.10 -0.49
CA THR A 239 29.09 -25.02 -1.40
C THR A 239 28.83 -23.66 -0.75
N PRO A 240 29.83 -22.78 -0.60
CA PRO A 240 29.64 -21.43 -0.11
C PRO A 240 28.56 -20.72 -0.92
N TRP A 241 27.59 -20.12 -0.24
CA TRP A 241 26.60 -19.30 -0.92
C TRP A 241 27.29 -18.13 -1.64
N LYS A 242 26.81 -17.82 -2.84
CA LYS A 242 27.28 -16.70 -3.64
C LYS A 242 26.12 -15.75 -3.84
N ALA A 243 26.42 -14.45 -3.80
CA ALA A 243 25.42 -13.44 -4.13
C ALA A 243 24.87 -13.67 -5.54
N PRO A 244 23.56 -13.44 -5.76
CA PRO A 244 22.94 -13.50 -7.09
C PRO A 244 23.66 -12.60 -8.08
N ASP A 245 23.68 -13.01 -9.34
CA ASP A 245 24.36 -12.23 -10.37
C ASP A 245 23.51 -11.03 -10.85
N ILE A 246 24.05 -10.27 -11.81
CA ILE A 246 23.35 -9.12 -12.38
C ILE A 246 22.05 -9.54 -13.06
N LYS A 247 22.04 -10.70 -13.73
CA LYS A 247 20.88 -11.21 -14.45
C LYS A 247 19.75 -11.55 -13.47
N ASP A 248 20.06 -12.22 -12.36
CA ASP A 248 19.07 -12.54 -11.32
C ASP A 248 18.46 -11.26 -10.73
N ARG A 249 19.29 -10.23 -10.50
CA ARG A 249 18.82 -8.92 -10.02
C ARG A 249 17.91 -8.23 -11.01
N VAL A 250 18.26 -8.26 -12.30
CA VAL A 250 17.44 -7.70 -13.38
C VAL A 250 16.11 -8.41 -13.49
N GLU A 251 16.07 -9.75 -13.41
CA GLU A 251 14.83 -10.53 -13.41
C GLU A 251 13.94 -10.20 -12.21
N PHE A 252 14.52 -10.09 -11.00
CA PHE A 252 13.80 -9.66 -9.81
C PHE A 252 13.17 -8.28 -10.00
N LEU A 253 13.96 -7.29 -10.46
CA LEU A 253 13.49 -5.92 -10.66
C LEU A 253 12.43 -5.82 -11.78
N ALA A 254 12.56 -6.61 -12.85
CA ALA A 254 11.56 -6.70 -13.91
C ALA A 254 10.23 -7.27 -13.38
N ARG A 255 10.28 -8.29 -12.51
CA ARG A 255 9.07 -8.81 -11.85
C ARG A 255 8.41 -7.73 -10.98
N MET A 256 9.21 -6.99 -10.21
CA MET A 256 8.70 -5.90 -9.37
C MET A 256 8.11 -4.76 -10.20
N GLN A 257 8.73 -4.40 -11.32
CA GLN A 257 8.19 -3.46 -12.28
C GLN A 257 6.80 -3.89 -12.76
N ASN A 258 6.65 -5.15 -13.20
CA ASN A 258 5.37 -5.65 -13.69
C ASN A 258 4.27 -5.63 -12.61
N LEU A 259 4.62 -5.93 -11.36
CA LEU A 259 3.68 -5.88 -10.23
C LEU A 259 3.33 -4.44 -9.81
N ALA A 260 4.21 -3.47 -10.10
CA ALA A 260 3.98 -2.06 -9.82
C ALA A 260 3.03 -1.41 -10.85
N THR A 261 2.94 -1.96 -12.06
CA THR A 261 2.06 -1.46 -13.11
C THR A 261 0.58 -1.62 -12.71
N PRO A 262 -0.21 -0.53 -12.68
CA PRO A 262 -1.65 -0.62 -12.39
C PRO A 262 -2.39 -1.51 -13.39
N ALA A 263 -3.44 -2.19 -12.91
CA ALA A 263 -4.25 -3.08 -13.76
C ALA A 263 -4.90 -2.33 -14.94
N SER A 264 -5.33 -1.08 -14.72
CA SER A 264 -5.90 -0.20 -15.76
C SER A 264 -4.90 0.12 -16.87
N ALA A 265 -3.63 0.35 -16.53
CA ALA A 265 -2.57 0.66 -17.51
C ALA A 265 -2.17 -0.56 -18.36
N SER A 266 -2.29 -1.77 -17.80
CA SER A 266 -1.99 -3.03 -18.51
C SER A 266 -2.98 -3.34 -19.64
N VAL A 267 -4.20 -2.78 -19.58
CA VAL A 267 -5.22 -2.96 -20.63
C VAL A 267 -5.01 -1.95 -21.78
N THR A 268 -4.61 -0.72 -21.45
CA THR A 268 -4.37 0.35 -22.42
C THR A 268 -3.19 0.05 -23.35
N SER A 269 -2.13 -0.59 -22.84
CA SER A 269 -0.98 -1.01 -23.66
C SER A 269 -1.33 -2.04 -24.75
N ASN A 270 -2.36 -2.87 -24.51
CA ASN A 270 -2.87 -3.83 -25.50
C ASN A 270 -3.78 -3.21 -26.57
N GLN A 271 -4.29 -1.99 -26.35
CA GLN A 271 -5.19 -1.30 -27.30
C GLN A 271 -4.47 -0.24 -28.15
N GLN A 272 -3.32 0.28 -27.71
CA GLN A 272 -2.55 1.32 -28.39
C GLN A 272 -1.56 0.80 -29.47
N SER A 273 -1.55 -0.49 -29.81
CA SER A 273 -0.61 -1.04 -30.79
C SER A 273 -0.94 -0.70 -32.27
N ARG A 274 -1.62 0.42 -32.52
CA ARG A 274 -1.90 0.94 -33.87
C ARG A 274 -1.87 2.47 -33.86
N GLU A 275 -0.69 3.06 -34.06
CA GLU A 275 -0.43 4.17 -34.98
C GLU A 275 1.02 4.68 -34.85
N GLU A 276 1.79 4.39 -35.91
CA GLU A 276 2.99 5.03 -36.51
C GLU A 276 4.23 5.52 -35.71
N PRO A 277 5.42 5.50 -36.35
CA PRO A 277 6.71 5.49 -35.68
C PRO A 277 7.31 6.89 -35.57
N ASP A 278 7.88 7.26 -34.42
CA ASP A 278 8.97 8.22 -34.37
C ASP A 278 9.72 8.17 -33.03
N THR A 279 11.01 7.86 -33.12
CA THR A 279 11.96 7.57 -32.03
C THR A 279 11.55 6.44 -31.07
N ILE A 280 12.35 5.36 -31.02
CA ILE A 280 12.28 4.39 -29.93
C ILE A 280 12.66 5.15 -28.66
N GLU A 281 11.66 5.49 -27.87
CA GLU A 281 11.87 6.13 -26.59
C GLU A 281 12.74 5.23 -25.71
N SER A 282 13.77 5.82 -25.09
CA SER A 282 14.61 5.09 -24.15
C SER A 282 13.80 4.66 -22.92
N GLU A 283 14.16 3.53 -22.32
CA GLU A 283 13.48 3.07 -21.10
C GLU A 283 13.60 4.06 -19.94
N LEU A 284 14.69 4.82 -19.87
CA LEU A 284 14.89 5.87 -18.88
C LEU A 284 13.92 7.04 -19.11
N SER A 285 13.75 7.49 -20.35
CA SER A 285 12.76 8.53 -20.70
C SER A 285 11.33 8.08 -20.36
N ARG A 286 11.03 6.80 -20.59
CA ARG A 286 9.75 6.20 -20.17
C ARG A 286 9.59 6.25 -18.66
N ALA A 287 10.62 5.89 -17.89
CA ALA A 287 10.59 5.97 -16.43
C ALA A 287 10.37 7.41 -15.93
N MET A 288 11.01 8.40 -16.56
CA MET A 288 10.82 9.81 -16.23
C MET A 288 9.38 10.27 -16.44
N ARG A 289 8.78 9.97 -17.60
CA ARG A 289 7.37 10.30 -17.84
C ARG A 289 6.44 9.60 -16.85
N LEU A 290 6.69 8.33 -16.54
CA LEU A 290 5.89 7.60 -15.55
C LEU A 290 5.95 8.26 -14.17
N ALA A 291 7.12 8.75 -13.75
CA ALA A 291 7.26 9.51 -12.51
C ALA A 291 6.46 10.82 -12.56
N ASP A 292 6.52 11.56 -13.67
CA ASP A 292 5.73 12.79 -13.87
C ASP A 292 4.21 12.55 -13.82
N GLU A 293 3.76 11.36 -14.24
CA GLU A 293 2.37 10.89 -14.14
C GLU A 293 1.98 10.40 -12.73
N GLY A 294 2.89 10.45 -11.76
CA GLY A 294 2.68 9.97 -10.40
C GLY A 294 2.86 8.45 -10.23
N ARG A 295 3.29 7.71 -11.27
CA ARG A 295 3.57 6.26 -11.24
C ARG A 295 4.99 5.99 -10.73
N HIS A 296 5.31 6.56 -9.57
CA HIS A 296 6.65 6.56 -8.98
C HIS A 296 7.21 5.16 -8.76
N SER A 297 6.42 4.21 -8.25
CA SER A 297 6.89 2.84 -7.97
C SER A 297 7.33 2.10 -9.24
N GLU A 298 6.59 2.26 -10.33
CA GLU A 298 6.94 1.64 -11.62
C GLU A 298 8.18 2.28 -12.23
N ALA A 299 8.24 3.62 -12.23
CA ALA A 299 9.42 4.38 -12.65
C ALA A 299 10.67 3.98 -11.86
N PHE A 300 10.53 3.80 -10.54
CA PHE A 300 11.59 3.40 -9.64
C PHE A 300 12.17 2.03 -10.02
N PHE A 301 11.32 1.01 -10.27
CA PHE A 301 11.82 -0.31 -10.65
C PHE A 301 12.48 -0.34 -12.04
N ILE A 302 11.99 0.46 -13.01
CA ILE A 302 12.67 0.62 -14.30
C ILE A 302 14.07 1.23 -14.09
N ALA A 303 14.15 2.36 -13.39
CA ALA A 303 15.40 3.06 -13.14
C ALA A 303 16.40 2.17 -12.38
N ARG A 304 15.94 1.42 -11.37
CA ARG A 304 16.80 0.48 -10.64
C ARG A 304 17.29 -0.69 -11.48
N ARG A 305 16.48 -1.18 -12.42
CA ARG A 305 16.87 -2.26 -13.33
C ARG A 305 17.98 -1.79 -14.26
N LEU A 306 17.80 -0.64 -14.91
CA LEU A 306 18.81 -0.01 -15.76
C LEU A 306 20.10 0.28 -14.97
N ALA A 307 19.98 0.77 -13.74
CA ALA A 307 21.13 0.98 -12.85
C ALA A 307 21.87 -0.32 -12.53
N ALA A 308 21.17 -1.45 -12.36
CA ALA A 308 21.79 -2.76 -12.17
C ALA A 308 22.56 -3.23 -13.42
N GLU A 309 22.16 -2.78 -14.61
CA GLU A 309 22.83 -3.03 -15.89
C GLU A 309 24.00 -2.07 -16.16
N GLY A 310 24.22 -1.09 -15.27
CA GLY A 310 25.36 -0.16 -15.33
C GLY A 310 25.03 1.25 -15.81
N ASP A 311 23.75 1.60 -15.99
CA ASP A 311 23.33 2.95 -16.36
C ASP A 311 23.44 3.91 -15.16
N THR A 312 24.43 4.80 -15.20
CA THR A 312 24.70 5.78 -14.14
C THR A 312 23.65 6.89 -14.07
N GLU A 313 23.02 7.24 -15.18
CA GLU A 313 21.95 8.23 -15.21
C GLU A 313 20.70 7.66 -14.55
N ALA A 314 20.36 6.41 -14.88
CA ALA A 314 19.28 5.68 -14.24
C ALA A 314 19.52 5.48 -12.73
N GLN A 315 20.76 5.27 -12.30
CA GLN A 315 21.10 5.21 -10.87
C GLN A 315 20.79 6.52 -10.15
N THR A 316 21.18 7.65 -10.74
CA THR A 316 20.91 8.98 -10.18
C THR A 316 19.41 9.26 -10.14
N PHE A 317 18.69 8.87 -11.20
CA PHE A 317 17.25 9.03 -11.28
C PHE A 317 16.49 8.15 -10.27
N ALA A 318 16.91 6.90 -10.08
CA ALA A 318 16.32 6.00 -9.08
C ALA A 318 16.42 6.56 -7.66
N GLU A 319 17.55 7.21 -7.32
CA GLU A 319 17.75 7.86 -6.03
C GLU A 319 16.82 9.09 -5.86
N SER A 320 16.68 9.91 -6.91
CA SER A 320 15.74 11.04 -6.93
C SER A 320 14.29 10.58 -6.68
N ILE A 321 13.84 9.54 -7.38
CA ILE A 321 12.49 8.98 -7.16
C ILE A 321 12.36 8.44 -5.73
N ARG A 322 13.37 7.73 -5.23
CA ARG A 322 13.36 7.16 -3.88
C ARG A 322 13.15 8.23 -2.81
N GLU A 323 13.83 9.36 -2.95
CA GLU A 323 13.68 10.52 -2.06
C GLU A 323 12.28 11.13 -2.16
N ALA A 324 11.75 11.32 -3.38
CA ALA A 324 10.38 11.81 -3.58
C ALA A 324 9.35 10.90 -2.88
N MET A 325 9.45 9.58 -3.08
CA MET A 325 8.56 8.58 -2.47
C MET A 325 8.69 8.46 -0.95
N SER A 326 9.76 8.99 -0.36
CA SER A 326 9.95 8.99 1.09
C SER A 326 9.26 10.19 1.73
N ASN A 327 9.17 11.31 1.01
CA ASN A 327 8.59 12.58 1.47
C ASN A 327 7.06 12.66 1.27
N ASP A 328 6.48 11.79 0.43
CA ASP A 328 5.04 11.69 0.18
C ASP A 328 4.31 10.91 1.28
#